data_AF-D0LI53-F1
#
_entry.id   AF-D0LI53-F1
#
_cell.length_a   1.000
_cell.length_b   1.000
_cell.length_c   1.000
_cell.angle_alpha   90.00
_cell.angle_beta   90.00
_cell.angle_gamma   90.00
#
_symmetry.space_group_name_H-M   'P 1'
#
loop_
_entity.id
_entity.type
_entity.pdbx_description
1 polymer ?
#
loop_
_entity_poly.entity_id
_entity_poly.type
_entity_poly.pdbx_seq_one_letter_code
_entity_poly.pdbx_strand_id
1 'polypeptide(L)'
;MAACLALALALASALLASGCGASARELRDARVSVYETDYAEVYNQVLAAVRERYPDFVDEDAARGRVRTPWFPVPLATEQGGVAETPSAIASATGAPAGVRYFVRFDIAIRGGPPWQVRVDGQASSWEAGQPLPVPLTGRSEPPWLSGRVDGLRVAIHDRLRAHAVVPAEADESAAPAAAAPAAASEAGFAALPADAAAVARAVLAAARARNYDALAGHMDDAFEWSPGAAPSARVALGVWRADPERLVALIAALEAGCALADDGASVTCPAGDAAAAGARARFVRRGQRWRFAAFLATP
;
A
#
# COMPACT_ATOMS: atom_id res chain seq x y z
N MET A 1 24.96 -5.23 -63.67
CA MET A 1 23.80 -5.89 -63.03
C MET A 1 24.24 -6.87 -61.92
N ALA A 2 25.17 -6.49 -61.04
CA ALA A 2 25.64 -7.38 -59.96
C ALA A 2 26.21 -6.57 -58.79
N ALA A 3 25.41 -5.68 -58.20
CA ALA A 3 25.79 -4.93 -57.00
C ALA A 3 24.57 -4.20 -56.40
N CYS A 4 23.51 -4.91 -56.03
CA CYS A 4 22.37 -4.27 -55.33
C CYS A 4 21.57 -5.20 -54.40
N LEU A 5 22.09 -6.39 -54.06
CA LEU A 5 21.30 -7.43 -53.37
C LEU A 5 21.87 -7.90 -52.03
N ALA A 6 22.84 -7.18 -51.44
CA ALA A 6 23.51 -7.60 -50.20
C ALA A 6 23.20 -6.74 -48.97
N LEU A 7 22.27 -5.76 -49.06
CA LEU A 7 21.98 -4.82 -47.96
C LEU A 7 20.56 -4.95 -47.38
N ALA A 8 19.92 -6.11 -47.51
CA ALA A 8 18.56 -6.34 -47.00
C ALA A 8 18.47 -7.43 -45.90
N LEU A 9 19.59 -8.03 -45.48
CA LEU A 9 19.60 -9.20 -44.59
C LEU A 9 20.23 -8.98 -43.20
N ALA A 10 20.39 -7.74 -42.75
CA ALA A 10 21.02 -7.42 -41.46
C ALA A 10 20.08 -6.74 -40.42
N LEU A 11 18.76 -6.70 -40.66
CA LEU A 11 17.79 -5.98 -39.82
C LEU A 11 16.72 -6.86 -39.13
N ALA A 12 16.88 -8.19 -39.12
CA ALA A 12 15.86 -9.11 -38.62
C ALA A 12 16.16 -9.77 -37.25
N SER A 13 17.27 -9.47 -36.59
CA SER A 13 17.74 -10.23 -35.43
C SER A 13 17.60 -9.54 -34.06
N ALA A 14 16.94 -8.38 -33.96
CA ALA A 14 16.92 -7.57 -32.73
C ALA A 14 15.57 -7.55 -31.97
N LEU A 15 14.62 -8.44 -32.29
CA LEU A 15 13.26 -8.40 -31.71
C LEU A 15 12.93 -9.50 -30.69
N LEU A 16 13.91 -10.30 -30.24
CA LEU A 16 13.66 -11.38 -29.27
C LEU A 16 14.00 -11.03 -27.81
N ALA A 17 14.26 -9.75 -27.48
CA ALA A 17 14.59 -9.31 -26.13
C ALA A 17 13.37 -8.92 -25.25
N SER A 18 12.14 -9.07 -25.74
CA SER A 18 10.93 -8.56 -25.07
C SER A 18 10.13 -9.66 -24.35
N GLY A 19 10.72 -10.30 -23.33
CA GLY A 19 9.99 -11.32 -22.57
C GLY A 19 10.55 -11.72 -21.21
N CYS A 20 11.71 -11.23 -20.81
CA CYS A 20 12.18 -11.41 -19.43
C CYS A 20 11.54 -10.33 -18.57
N GLY A 21 10.71 -10.73 -17.60
CA GLY A 21 10.18 -9.81 -16.60
C GLY A 21 11.31 -9.04 -15.92
N ALA A 22 10.98 -7.85 -15.39
CA ALA A 22 11.93 -7.01 -14.67
C ALA A 22 12.76 -7.84 -13.69
N SER A 23 14.07 -7.63 -13.70
CA SER A 23 14.97 -8.36 -12.80
C SER A 23 14.62 -8.05 -11.35
N ALA A 24 14.90 -8.98 -10.43
CA ALA A 24 14.66 -8.75 -9.00
C ALA A 24 15.39 -7.50 -8.47
N ARG A 25 16.51 -7.12 -9.12
CA ARG A 25 17.23 -5.87 -8.84
C ARG A 25 16.43 -4.65 -9.28
N GLU A 26 15.99 -4.59 -10.53
CA GLU A 26 15.18 -3.46 -11.03
C GLU A 26 13.91 -3.26 -10.22
N LEU A 27 13.28 -4.36 -9.80
CA LEU A 27 12.11 -4.27 -8.93
C LEU A 27 12.45 -3.66 -7.56
N ARG A 28 13.58 -4.02 -6.97
CA ARG A 28 14.05 -3.41 -5.71
C ARG A 28 14.34 -1.93 -5.91
N ASP A 29 15.12 -1.59 -6.93
CA ASP A 29 15.50 -0.21 -7.26
C ASP A 29 14.23 0.64 -7.46
N ALA A 30 13.25 0.15 -8.22
CA ALA A 30 11.97 0.83 -8.44
C ALA A 30 11.11 1.01 -7.17
N ARG A 31 11.27 0.14 -6.15
CA ARG A 31 10.53 0.21 -4.89
C ARG A 31 11.08 1.26 -3.93
N VAL A 32 12.39 1.48 -3.95
CA VAL A 32 13.07 2.37 -3.00
C VAL A 32 13.48 3.72 -3.60
N SER A 33 13.44 3.84 -4.93
CA SER A 33 13.82 5.07 -5.62
C SER A 33 12.89 6.23 -5.29
N VAL A 34 13.52 7.38 -5.06
CA VAL A 34 12.88 8.70 -5.03
C VAL A 34 13.44 9.53 -6.19
N TYR A 35 12.73 10.56 -6.64
CA TYR A 35 13.06 11.23 -7.90
C TYR A 35 13.38 12.71 -7.71
N GLU A 36 14.64 13.08 -7.95
CA GLU A 36 15.14 14.44 -7.82
C GLU A 36 14.98 15.20 -9.14
N THR A 37 13.78 15.71 -9.38
CA THR A 37 13.42 16.54 -10.53
C THR A 37 12.18 17.39 -10.24
N ASP A 38 11.74 18.19 -11.20
CA ASP A 38 10.53 19.00 -11.09
C ASP A 38 9.28 18.12 -11.00
N TYR A 39 8.30 18.58 -10.21
CA TYR A 39 7.03 17.87 -10.04
C TYR A 39 6.33 17.57 -11.37
N ALA A 40 6.32 18.55 -12.27
CA ALA A 40 5.67 18.42 -13.58
C ALA A 40 6.31 17.29 -14.40
N GLU A 41 7.63 17.12 -14.31
CA GLU A 41 8.33 16.03 -15.00
C GLU A 41 7.93 14.67 -14.41
N VAL A 42 7.96 14.52 -13.08
CA VAL A 42 7.52 13.29 -12.40
C VAL A 42 6.10 12.93 -12.80
N TYR A 43 5.18 13.91 -12.72
CA TYR A 43 3.77 13.70 -13.04
C TYR A 43 3.56 13.26 -14.49
N ASN A 44 4.21 13.95 -15.45
CA ASN A 44 4.08 13.64 -16.87
C ASN A 44 4.64 12.25 -17.21
N GLN A 45 5.77 11.86 -16.63
CA GLN A 45 6.34 10.52 -16.85
C GLN A 45 5.49 9.41 -16.22
N VAL A 46 4.93 9.65 -15.03
CA VAL A 46 3.96 8.74 -14.41
C VAL A 46 2.74 8.55 -15.30
N LEU A 47 2.16 9.65 -15.78
CA LEU A 47 0.99 9.61 -16.65
C LEU A 47 1.29 8.90 -17.97
N ALA A 48 2.46 9.14 -18.55
CA ALA A 48 2.91 8.46 -19.77
C ALA A 48 3.04 6.94 -19.57
N ALA A 49 3.66 6.50 -18.47
CA ALA A 49 3.76 5.09 -18.12
C ALA A 49 2.39 4.42 -17.92
N VAL A 50 1.46 5.13 -17.28
CA VAL A 50 0.09 4.63 -17.08
C VAL A 50 -0.63 4.49 -18.42
N ARG A 51 -0.67 5.55 -19.24
CA ARG A 51 -1.39 5.56 -20.53
C ARG A 51 -0.83 4.56 -21.54
N GLU A 52 0.47 4.27 -21.51
CA GLU A 52 1.07 3.26 -22.38
C GLU A 52 0.50 1.85 -22.12
N ARG A 53 0.25 1.52 -20.84
CA ARG A 53 -0.27 0.20 -20.45
C ARG A 53 -1.79 0.15 -20.38
N TYR A 54 -2.40 1.30 -20.12
CA TYR A 54 -3.80 1.49 -19.80
C TYR A 54 -4.34 2.69 -20.59
N PRO A 55 -4.59 2.51 -21.91
CA PRO A 55 -4.87 3.63 -22.82
C PRO A 55 -6.25 4.28 -22.61
N ASP A 56 -7.15 3.66 -21.85
CA ASP A 56 -8.47 4.22 -21.56
C ASP A 56 -8.39 5.45 -20.65
N PHE A 57 -9.51 6.18 -20.54
CA PHE A 57 -9.61 7.44 -19.78
C PHE A 57 -9.10 7.30 -18.33
N VAL A 58 -8.02 8.03 -18.02
CA VAL A 58 -7.41 8.12 -16.69
C VAL A 58 -7.99 9.33 -15.96
N ASP A 59 -8.38 9.15 -14.69
CA ASP A 59 -8.80 10.22 -13.79
C ASP A 59 -7.56 10.91 -13.20
N GLU A 60 -7.38 12.19 -13.53
CA GLU A 60 -6.17 12.96 -13.28
C GLU A 60 -6.44 14.12 -12.31
N ASP A 61 -5.65 14.19 -11.23
CA ASP A 61 -5.63 15.31 -10.30
C ASP A 61 -4.19 15.73 -10.06
N ALA A 62 -3.68 16.53 -11.00
CA ALA A 62 -2.32 17.06 -10.96
C ALA A 62 -2.08 18.00 -9.76
N ALA A 63 -3.11 18.65 -9.21
CA ALA A 63 -2.96 19.49 -8.05
C ALA A 63 -2.67 18.67 -6.77
N ARG A 64 -3.21 17.44 -6.69
CA ARG A 64 -3.00 16.52 -5.57
C ARG A 64 -2.00 15.40 -5.85
N GLY A 65 -1.37 15.40 -7.03
CA GLY A 65 -0.47 14.34 -7.46
C GLY A 65 -1.12 12.97 -7.51
N ARG A 66 -2.36 12.90 -7.98
CA ARG A 66 -3.08 11.63 -8.11
C ARG A 66 -3.38 11.30 -9.56
N VAL A 67 -3.17 10.03 -9.89
CA VAL A 67 -3.55 9.44 -11.17
C VAL A 67 -4.29 8.15 -10.85
N ARG A 68 -5.53 8.03 -11.31
CA ARG A 68 -6.36 6.84 -11.08
C ARG A 68 -6.82 6.25 -12.40
N THR A 69 -6.65 4.96 -12.54
CA THR A 69 -7.12 4.25 -13.73
C THR A 69 -8.58 3.79 -13.56
N PRO A 70 -9.33 3.60 -14.66
CA PRO A 70 -10.62 2.93 -14.61
C PRO A 70 -10.42 1.45 -14.25
N TRP A 71 -11.53 0.75 -14.02
CA TRP A 71 -11.51 -0.69 -13.85
C TRP A 71 -11.29 -1.40 -15.18
N PHE A 72 -10.19 -2.15 -15.30
CA PHE A 72 -9.89 -2.97 -16.47
C PHE A 72 -10.25 -4.42 -16.22
N PRO A 73 -10.92 -5.10 -17.17
CA PRO A 73 -11.08 -6.54 -17.09
C PRO A 73 -9.71 -7.22 -17.17
N VAL A 74 -9.47 -8.16 -16.27
CA VAL A 74 -8.27 -8.99 -16.29
C VAL A 74 -8.57 -10.19 -17.19
N PRO A 75 -7.92 -10.32 -18.36
CA PRO A 75 -8.03 -11.53 -19.15
C PRO A 75 -7.36 -12.64 -18.34
N LEU A 76 -8.18 -13.55 -17.79
CA LEU A 76 -7.66 -14.83 -17.36
C LEU A 76 -7.34 -15.60 -18.63
N ALA A 77 -6.10 -16.05 -18.77
CA ALA A 77 -5.72 -16.96 -19.84
C ALA A 77 -6.54 -18.24 -19.67
N THR A 78 -7.71 -18.29 -20.30
CA THR A 78 -8.36 -19.53 -20.68
C THR A 78 -7.34 -20.26 -21.55
N GLU A 79 -6.89 -21.43 -21.11
CA GLU A 79 -5.83 -22.20 -21.74
C GLU A 79 -5.92 -22.14 -23.26
N GLN A 80 -4.86 -21.60 -23.87
CA GLN A 80 -4.72 -21.55 -25.31
C GLN A 80 -4.56 -22.97 -25.83
N GLY A 81 -5.65 -23.50 -26.36
CA GLY A 81 -5.69 -24.80 -27.00
C GLY A 81 -6.99 -25.03 -27.75
N GLY A 82 -7.29 -24.21 -28.76
CA GLY A 82 -8.28 -24.59 -29.77
C GLY A 82 -9.19 -23.46 -30.24
N VAL A 83 -8.99 -23.06 -31.50
CA VAL A 83 -10.04 -22.45 -32.32
C VAL A 83 -11.27 -23.36 -32.33
N ALA A 84 -12.33 -22.99 -31.61
CA ALA A 84 -13.73 -23.13 -32.03
C ALA A 84 -14.68 -22.56 -30.97
N GLU A 85 -15.71 -21.88 -31.46
CA GLU A 85 -16.83 -21.30 -30.73
C GLU A 85 -17.53 -22.30 -29.80
N THR A 86 -17.26 -22.29 -28.50
CA THR A 86 -18.21 -22.79 -27.48
C THR A 86 -17.87 -22.20 -26.10
N PRO A 87 -18.85 -21.72 -25.29
CA PRO A 87 -18.55 -21.14 -24.00
C PRO A 87 -18.31 -22.20 -22.93
N SER A 88 -17.34 -21.92 -22.05
CA SER A 88 -17.16 -22.50 -20.71
C SER A 88 -16.58 -23.91 -20.61
N ALA A 89 -15.27 -24.02 -20.32
CA ALA A 89 -14.73 -25.22 -19.67
C ALA A 89 -13.39 -25.05 -18.92
N ILE A 90 -12.97 -23.84 -18.52
CA ILE A 90 -11.70 -23.66 -17.77
C ILE A 90 -11.90 -22.81 -16.50
N ALA A 91 -12.83 -23.29 -15.66
CA ALA A 91 -13.01 -22.90 -14.26
C ALA A 91 -12.06 -23.67 -13.30
N SER A 92 -11.25 -24.58 -13.83
CA SER A 92 -10.78 -25.73 -13.03
C SER A 92 -9.43 -25.59 -12.33
N ALA A 93 -8.59 -24.59 -12.63
CA ALA A 93 -7.29 -24.42 -11.96
C ALA A 93 -7.30 -23.45 -10.78
N THR A 94 -8.25 -22.51 -10.73
CA THR A 94 -8.45 -21.56 -9.61
C THR A 94 -9.73 -21.81 -8.83
N GLY A 95 -10.52 -22.83 -9.20
CA GLY A 95 -11.84 -23.09 -8.61
C GLY A 95 -12.82 -21.92 -8.77
N ALA A 96 -12.53 -21.00 -9.70
CA ALA A 96 -13.37 -19.82 -9.90
C ALA A 96 -14.68 -20.25 -10.58
N PRO A 97 -15.86 -20.00 -9.97
CA PRO A 97 -17.13 -20.39 -10.55
C PRO A 97 -17.30 -19.79 -11.96
N ALA A 98 -17.92 -20.56 -12.85
CA ALA A 98 -18.23 -20.11 -14.19
C ALA A 98 -18.99 -18.77 -14.13
N GLY A 99 -18.50 -17.74 -14.82
CA GLY A 99 -19.11 -16.42 -14.85
C GLY A 99 -18.47 -15.36 -13.95
N VAL A 100 -17.41 -15.68 -13.18
CA VAL A 100 -16.62 -14.66 -12.47
C VAL A 100 -15.74 -13.90 -13.44
N ARG A 101 -15.85 -12.57 -13.45
CA ARG A 101 -14.92 -11.65 -14.11
C ARG A 101 -14.10 -10.93 -13.06
N TYR A 102 -12.80 -10.80 -13.32
CA TYR A 102 -11.91 -10.04 -12.45
C TYR A 102 -11.61 -8.68 -13.08
N PHE A 103 -11.49 -7.67 -12.24
CA PHE A 103 -11.11 -6.33 -12.63
C PHE A 103 -9.94 -5.84 -11.80
N VAL A 104 -9.14 -4.96 -12.39
CA VAL A 104 -8.03 -4.27 -11.73
C VAL A 104 -8.13 -2.77 -11.97
N ARG A 105 -7.76 -1.98 -10.96
CA ARG A 105 -7.49 -0.55 -11.10
C ARG A 105 -6.25 -0.18 -10.32
N PHE A 106 -5.61 0.93 -10.70
CA PHE A 106 -4.45 1.46 -10.02
C PHE A 106 -4.73 2.87 -9.53
N ASP A 107 -4.33 3.14 -8.29
CA ASP A 107 -4.25 4.47 -7.72
C ASP A 107 -2.76 4.81 -7.57
N ILE A 108 -2.31 5.86 -8.25
CA ILE A 108 -0.94 6.35 -8.18
C ILE A 108 -0.95 7.69 -7.45
N ALA A 109 -0.05 7.85 -6.48
CA ALA A 109 0.13 9.06 -5.71
C ALA A 109 1.58 9.53 -5.74
N ILE A 110 1.79 10.81 -6.06
CA ILE A 110 3.07 11.51 -6.01
C ILE A 110 3.04 12.40 -4.77
N ARG A 111 4.02 12.25 -3.87
CA ARG A 111 4.02 12.92 -2.56
C ARG A 111 5.36 13.54 -2.23
N GLY A 112 5.33 14.51 -1.31
CA GLY A 112 6.50 15.17 -0.74
C GLY A 112 6.91 16.42 -1.49
N GLY A 113 8.21 16.61 -1.59
CA GLY A 113 8.90 17.55 -2.48
C GLY A 113 10.08 16.82 -3.11
N PRO A 114 10.95 17.48 -3.90
CA PRO A 114 12.16 16.83 -4.39
C PRO A 114 13.04 16.36 -3.20
N PRO A 115 13.42 15.07 -3.12
CA PRO A 115 13.12 14.02 -4.10
C PRO A 115 11.71 13.42 -3.92
N TRP A 116 10.94 13.40 -5.01
CA TRP A 116 9.54 12.98 -5.03
C TRP A 116 9.38 11.48 -4.82
N GLN A 117 8.35 11.09 -4.06
CA GLN A 117 7.99 9.69 -3.88
C GLN A 117 6.79 9.34 -4.75
N VAL A 118 6.91 8.28 -5.55
CA VAL A 118 5.80 7.74 -6.34
C VAL A 118 5.32 6.43 -5.73
N ARG A 119 4.08 6.41 -5.27
CA ARG A 119 3.40 5.23 -4.74
C ARG A 119 2.38 4.71 -5.74
N VAL A 120 2.41 3.40 -5.99
CA VAL A 120 1.43 2.69 -6.81
C VAL A 120 0.71 1.70 -5.92
N ASP A 121 -0.60 1.86 -5.79
CA ASP A 121 -1.50 0.94 -5.10
C ASP A 121 -2.42 0.28 -6.14
N GLY A 122 -2.53 -1.05 -6.11
CA GLY A 122 -3.44 -1.80 -6.97
C GLY A 122 -4.68 -2.23 -6.20
N GLN A 123 -5.83 -2.25 -6.87
CA GLN A 123 -7.05 -2.82 -6.31
C GLN A 123 -7.61 -3.86 -7.27
N ALA A 124 -8.08 -4.98 -6.71
CA ALA A 124 -8.78 -6.02 -7.46
C ALA A 124 -10.26 -6.05 -7.06
N SER A 125 -11.12 -6.40 -8.00
CA SER A 125 -12.50 -6.78 -7.72
C SER A 125 -12.91 -7.98 -8.56
N SER A 126 -13.88 -8.74 -8.07
CA SER A 126 -14.57 -9.78 -8.82
C SER A 126 -16.01 -9.38 -9.07
N TRP A 127 -16.58 -9.80 -10.18
CA TRP A 127 -17.99 -9.65 -10.47
C TRP A 127 -18.53 -10.98 -10.97
N GLU A 128 -19.67 -11.39 -10.44
CA GLU A 128 -20.39 -12.57 -10.88
C GLU A 128 -21.70 -12.17 -11.56
N ALA A 129 -22.11 -12.95 -12.55
CA ALA A 129 -23.39 -12.73 -13.21
C ALA A 129 -24.55 -12.76 -12.20
N GLY A 130 -25.38 -11.72 -12.23
CA GLY A 130 -26.47 -11.51 -11.28
C GLY A 130 -26.13 -10.60 -10.10
N GLN A 131 -24.85 -10.27 -9.87
CA GLN A 131 -24.48 -9.25 -8.90
C GLN A 131 -24.66 -7.84 -9.48
N PRO A 132 -25.21 -6.88 -8.72
CA PRO A 132 -25.44 -5.52 -9.20
C PRO A 132 -24.14 -4.70 -9.34
N LEU A 133 -23.09 -5.05 -8.59
CA LEU A 133 -21.82 -4.32 -8.56
C LEU A 133 -20.64 -5.28 -8.33
N PRO A 134 -19.43 -4.96 -8.82
CA PRO A 134 -18.21 -5.71 -8.49
C PRO A 134 -17.92 -5.68 -6.98
N VAL A 135 -17.48 -6.81 -6.44
CA VAL A 135 -17.07 -7.00 -5.05
C VAL A 135 -15.55 -6.80 -4.93
N PRO A 136 -15.07 -5.87 -4.08
CA PRO A 136 -13.65 -5.68 -3.84
C PRO A 136 -12.99 -6.93 -3.24
N LEU A 137 -11.82 -7.30 -3.76
CA LEU A 137 -10.99 -8.40 -3.25
C LEU A 137 -9.87 -7.81 -2.39
N THR A 138 -9.78 -8.24 -1.13
CA THR A 138 -8.80 -7.72 -0.16
C THR A 138 -8.26 -8.82 0.76
N GLY A 139 -7.06 -8.60 1.31
CA GLY A 139 -6.46 -9.52 2.29
C GLY A 139 -6.25 -10.90 1.68
N ARG A 140 -6.79 -11.95 2.31
CA ARG A 140 -6.64 -13.34 1.82
C ARG A 140 -7.35 -13.62 0.47
N SER A 141 -8.30 -12.77 0.09
CA SER A 141 -9.02 -12.88 -1.19
C SER A 141 -8.32 -12.14 -2.32
N GLU A 142 -7.24 -11.41 -2.01
CA GLU A 142 -6.46 -10.69 -3.01
C GLU A 142 -5.75 -11.67 -3.95
N PRO A 143 -5.92 -11.53 -5.27
CA PRO A 143 -5.34 -12.46 -6.21
C PRO A 143 -3.83 -12.24 -6.35
N PRO A 144 -3.03 -13.31 -6.50
CA PRO A 144 -1.57 -13.21 -6.56
C PRO A 144 -1.07 -12.39 -7.76
N TRP A 145 -1.83 -12.33 -8.85
CA TRP A 145 -1.49 -11.53 -10.04
C TRP A 145 -1.53 -10.02 -9.80
N LEU A 146 -2.20 -9.53 -8.75
CA LEU A 146 -2.30 -8.10 -8.49
C LEU A 146 -0.94 -7.50 -8.17
N SER A 147 -0.19 -8.17 -7.29
CA SER A 147 1.16 -7.76 -6.89
C SER A 147 2.10 -7.60 -8.08
N GLY A 148 2.14 -8.58 -8.99
CA GLY A 148 2.96 -8.53 -10.19
C GLY A 148 2.58 -7.40 -11.16
N ARG A 149 1.30 -7.04 -11.25
CA ARG A 149 0.86 -5.89 -12.08
C ARG A 149 1.24 -4.56 -11.46
N VAL A 150 1.10 -4.42 -10.14
CA VAL A 150 1.56 -3.24 -9.38
C VAL A 150 3.06 -3.05 -9.55
N ASP A 151 3.82 -4.11 -9.35
CA ASP A 151 5.27 -4.12 -9.52
C ASP A 151 5.67 -3.79 -10.95
N GLY A 152 4.99 -4.38 -11.94
CA GLY A 152 5.21 -4.06 -13.34
C GLY A 152 4.99 -2.58 -13.67
N LEU A 153 3.91 -1.97 -13.15
CA LEU A 153 3.65 -0.54 -13.36
C LEU A 153 4.67 0.34 -12.65
N ARG A 154 5.09 -0.05 -11.43
CA ARG A 154 6.14 0.65 -10.69
C ARG A 154 7.47 0.66 -11.45
N VAL A 155 7.87 -0.47 -12.00
CA VAL A 155 9.08 -0.56 -12.85
C VAL A 155 8.93 0.32 -14.10
N ALA A 156 7.76 0.30 -14.77
CA ALA A 156 7.53 1.15 -15.94
C ALA A 156 7.70 2.65 -15.66
N ILE A 157 7.21 3.09 -14.49
CA ILE A 157 7.38 4.47 -14.01
C ILE A 157 8.86 4.73 -13.70
N HIS A 158 9.51 3.82 -12.97
CA HIS A 158 10.91 3.95 -12.62
C HIS A 158 11.82 4.03 -13.85
N ASP A 159 11.61 3.20 -14.87
CA ASP A 159 12.42 3.20 -16.09
C ASP A 159 12.37 4.54 -16.81
N ARG A 160 11.20 5.20 -16.81
CA ARG A 160 11.05 6.56 -17.36
C ARG A 160 11.76 7.62 -16.53
N LEU A 161 11.74 7.48 -15.21
CA LEU A 161 12.32 8.44 -14.28
C LEU A 161 13.75 8.08 -13.85
N ARG A 162 14.36 7.03 -14.42
CA ARG A 162 15.64 6.45 -14.00
C ARG A 162 16.77 7.48 -13.99
N ALA A 163 16.75 8.43 -14.92
CA ALA A 163 17.73 9.53 -15.00
C ALA A 163 17.68 10.48 -13.79
N HIS A 164 16.56 10.52 -13.07
CA HIS A 164 16.33 11.35 -11.89
C HIS A 164 16.26 10.53 -10.59
N ALA A 165 16.45 9.21 -10.67
CA ALA A 165 16.30 8.32 -9.54
C ALA A 165 17.49 8.49 -8.59
N VAL A 166 17.19 8.90 -7.35
CA VAL A 166 18.09 8.84 -6.22
C VAL A 166 17.67 7.64 -5.39
N VAL A 167 18.56 6.68 -5.24
CA VAL A 167 18.40 5.61 -4.25
C VAL A 167 18.90 6.20 -2.93
N PRO A 168 18.02 6.38 -1.91
CA PRO A 168 18.48 6.84 -0.61
C PRO A 168 19.63 5.96 -0.14
N ALA A 169 20.72 6.54 0.37
CA ALA A 169 21.90 5.78 0.79
C ALA A 169 21.59 4.74 1.89
N GLU A 170 20.45 4.88 2.57
CA GLU A 170 19.93 3.93 3.56
C GLU A 170 19.14 2.76 2.96
N ALA A 171 18.89 2.75 1.64
CA ALA A 171 18.13 1.71 0.95
C ALA A 171 18.98 0.51 0.49
N ASP A 172 20.28 0.47 0.83
CA ASP A 172 21.14 -0.72 0.74
C ASP A 172 20.74 -1.75 1.83
N GLU A 173 19.47 -2.10 1.87
CA GLU A 173 18.89 -3.13 2.72
C GLU A 173 18.93 -4.48 1.98
N SER A 174 20.14 -4.86 1.52
CA SER A 174 20.52 -6.27 1.35
C SER A 174 20.88 -6.90 2.70
N ALA A 175 20.13 -6.53 3.72
CA ALA A 175 19.91 -7.27 4.93
C ALA A 175 18.40 -7.23 5.13
N ALA A 176 17.69 -8.31 4.78
CA ALA A 176 16.40 -8.56 5.42
C ALA A 176 16.58 -8.22 6.90
N PRO A 177 15.74 -7.38 7.53
CA PRO A 177 16.07 -6.79 8.81
C PRO A 177 16.35 -7.93 9.79
N ALA A 178 17.62 -8.16 10.07
CA ALA A 178 18.05 -8.85 11.25
C ALA A 178 17.64 -7.90 12.36
N ALA A 179 16.40 -8.05 12.82
CA ALA A 179 15.71 -7.29 13.85
C ALA A 179 16.66 -6.28 14.51
N ALA A 180 16.81 -5.11 13.89
CA ALA A 180 17.58 -4.05 14.51
C ALA A 180 16.82 -3.79 15.81
N ALA A 181 17.45 -4.14 16.93
CA ALA A 181 16.83 -4.02 18.24
C ALA A 181 16.24 -2.60 18.30
N PRO A 182 14.92 -2.45 18.49
CA PRO A 182 14.26 -1.16 18.42
C PRO A 182 15.01 -0.20 19.32
N ALA A 183 15.40 0.95 18.79
CA ALA A 183 16.13 1.97 19.53
C ALA A 183 15.48 2.13 20.90
N ALA A 184 16.25 1.90 21.97
CA ALA A 184 15.79 1.79 23.35
C ALA A 184 15.10 3.07 23.90
N ALA A 185 14.96 4.11 23.06
CA ALA A 185 14.36 5.39 23.39
C ALA A 185 12.85 5.34 23.71
N SER A 186 12.11 4.26 23.38
CA SER A 186 10.67 4.18 23.68
C SER A 186 10.31 3.40 24.95
N GLU A 187 11.25 2.79 25.66
CA GLU A 187 10.90 2.04 26.88
C GLU A 187 10.57 2.96 28.06
N ALA A 188 11.21 4.12 28.14
CA ALA A 188 11.00 5.08 29.23
C ALA A 188 9.55 5.60 29.27
N GLY A 189 8.92 5.80 28.11
CA GLY A 189 7.55 6.34 28.00
C GLY A 189 6.45 5.41 28.52
N PHE A 190 6.74 4.12 28.72
CA PHE A 190 5.78 3.12 29.21
C PHE A 190 6.14 2.55 30.58
N ALA A 191 7.26 2.95 31.18
CA ALA A 191 7.78 2.35 32.42
C ALA A 191 6.84 2.53 33.62
N ALA A 192 6.00 3.57 33.63
CA ALA A 192 5.03 3.85 34.69
C ALA A 192 3.70 3.08 34.55
N LEU A 193 3.51 2.33 33.46
CA LEU A 193 2.27 1.58 33.21
C LEU A 193 2.31 0.17 33.82
N PRO A 194 1.13 -0.43 34.12
CA PRO A 194 1.03 -1.87 34.34
C PRO A 194 1.68 -2.65 33.17
N ALA A 195 2.38 -3.74 33.48
CA ALA A 195 3.20 -4.47 32.51
C ALA A 195 2.40 -4.97 31.28
N ASP A 196 1.15 -5.37 31.51
CA ASP A 196 0.21 -5.80 30.47
C ASP A 196 -0.26 -4.63 29.59
N ALA A 197 -0.54 -3.47 30.18
CA ALA A 197 -0.86 -2.24 29.44
C ALA A 197 0.33 -1.77 28.59
N ALA A 198 1.53 -1.76 29.18
CA ALA A 198 2.77 -1.40 28.49
C ALA A 198 3.06 -2.33 27.31
N ALA A 199 2.77 -3.63 27.44
CA ALA A 199 2.92 -4.59 26.34
C ALA A 199 1.99 -4.27 25.16
N VAL A 200 0.71 -3.95 25.42
CA VAL A 200 -0.24 -3.59 24.36
C VAL A 200 0.13 -2.26 23.70
N ALA A 201 0.51 -1.24 24.49
CA ALA A 201 0.92 0.06 23.94
C ALA A 201 2.16 -0.06 23.03
N ARG A 202 3.17 -0.83 23.45
CA ARG A 202 4.35 -1.13 22.62
C ARG A 202 3.99 -1.90 21.34
N ALA A 203 3.09 -2.88 21.43
CA ALA A 203 2.66 -3.64 20.25
C ALA A 203 1.90 -2.77 19.24
N VAL A 204 1.05 -1.85 19.72
CA VAL A 204 0.37 -0.85 18.89
C VAL A 204 1.37 0.11 18.24
N LEU A 205 2.36 0.62 18.99
CA LEU A 205 3.41 1.48 18.43
C LEU A 205 4.22 0.74 17.35
N ALA A 206 4.61 -0.51 17.61
CA ALA A 206 5.33 -1.33 16.64
C ALA A 206 4.50 -1.59 15.37
N ALA A 207 3.22 -1.95 15.52
CA ALA A 207 2.31 -2.15 14.39
C ALA A 207 2.10 -0.85 13.59
N ALA A 208 1.99 0.30 14.26
CA ALA A 208 1.86 1.59 13.63
C ALA A 208 3.12 1.98 12.84
N ARG A 209 4.32 1.85 13.43
CA ARG A 209 5.59 2.11 12.73
C ARG A 209 5.77 1.21 11.51
N ALA A 210 5.42 -0.07 11.63
CA ALA A 210 5.46 -1.03 10.52
C ALA A 210 4.32 -0.87 9.50
N ARG A 211 3.37 0.05 9.73
CA ARG A 211 2.12 0.18 8.95
C ARG A 211 1.36 -1.15 8.80
N ASN A 212 1.46 -2.01 9.81
CA ASN A 212 0.82 -3.31 9.85
C ASN A 212 -0.59 -3.18 10.43
N TYR A 213 -1.54 -2.84 9.56
CA TYR A 213 -2.94 -2.60 9.96
C TYR A 213 -3.63 -3.86 10.50
N ASP A 214 -3.22 -5.06 10.11
CA ASP A 214 -3.81 -6.30 10.60
C ASP A 214 -3.35 -6.58 12.04
N ALA A 215 -2.07 -6.35 12.34
CA ALA A 215 -1.55 -6.40 13.71
C ALA A 215 -2.21 -5.31 14.58
N LEU A 216 -2.36 -4.09 14.04
CA LEU A 216 -3.02 -2.99 14.74
C LEU A 216 -4.48 -3.34 15.09
N ALA A 217 -5.22 -3.91 14.13
CA ALA A 217 -6.59 -4.39 14.34
C ALA A 217 -6.69 -5.39 15.49
N GLY A 218 -5.70 -6.30 15.64
CA GLY A 218 -5.67 -7.29 16.71
C GLY A 218 -5.62 -6.70 18.12
N HIS A 219 -5.18 -5.45 18.26
CA HIS A 219 -5.11 -4.74 19.54
C HIS A 219 -6.27 -3.79 19.80
N MET A 220 -7.06 -3.45 18.77
CA MET A 220 -8.18 -2.50 18.88
C MET A 220 -9.38 -3.13 19.60
N ASP A 221 -10.13 -2.29 20.32
CA ASP A 221 -11.44 -2.63 20.88
C ASP A 221 -12.50 -2.67 19.76
N ASP A 222 -13.52 -3.52 19.89
CA ASP A 222 -14.59 -3.59 18.88
C ASP A 222 -15.37 -2.26 18.79
N ALA A 223 -15.51 -1.56 19.91
CA ALA A 223 -16.11 -0.23 20.02
C ALA A 223 -15.05 0.89 19.91
N PHE A 224 -14.10 0.75 18.98
CA PHE A 224 -13.01 1.71 18.81
C PHE A 224 -13.51 3.11 18.39
N GLU A 225 -13.14 4.12 19.16
CA GLU A 225 -13.49 5.51 18.89
C GLU A 225 -12.36 6.22 18.12
N TRP A 226 -12.62 6.67 16.89
CA TRP A 226 -11.61 7.24 16.00
C TRP A 226 -11.84 8.71 15.61
N SER A 227 -13.02 9.23 15.93
CA SER A 227 -13.42 10.62 15.71
C SER A 227 -14.57 10.96 16.64
N PRO A 228 -14.61 12.18 17.23
CA PRO A 228 -15.75 12.63 18.02
C PRO A 228 -17.04 12.58 17.19
N GLY A 229 -18.08 11.96 17.74
CA GLY A 229 -19.41 11.85 17.11
C GLY A 229 -19.53 10.84 15.95
N ALA A 230 -18.44 10.20 15.53
CA ALA A 230 -18.51 9.13 14.55
C ALA A 230 -18.96 7.81 15.21
N ALA A 231 -19.58 6.93 14.41
CA ALA A 231 -19.89 5.59 14.88
C ALA A 231 -18.59 4.82 15.24
N PRO A 232 -18.49 4.21 16.43
CA PRO A 232 -17.32 3.46 16.84
C PRO A 232 -17.10 2.25 15.91
N SER A 233 -15.88 2.11 15.37
CA SER A 233 -15.49 0.96 14.55
C SER A 233 -14.00 0.97 14.25
N ALA A 234 -13.31 -0.10 14.68
CA ALA A 234 -11.91 -0.31 14.35
C ALA A 234 -11.69 -0.46 12.84
N ARG A 235 -12.60 -1.16 12.16
CA ARG A 235 -12.52 -1.40 10.71
C ARG A 235 -12.60 -0.09 9.91
N VAL A 236 -13.52 0.80 10.28
CA VAL A 236 -13.67 2.11 9.62
C VAL A 236 -12.43 2.96 9.88
N ALA A 237 -11.97 3.03 11.14
CA ALA A 237 -10.76 3.77 11.51
C ALA A 237 -9.53 3.34 10.69
N LEU A 238 -9.28 2.03 10.58
CA LEU A 238 -8.18 1.49 9.80
C LEU A 238 -8.32 1.79 8.31
N GLY A 239 -9.54 1.77 7.76
CA GLY A 239 -9.80 2.20 6.38
C GLY A 239 -9.41 3.66 6.14
N VAL A 240 -9.75 4.54 7.08
CA VAL A 240 -9.37 5.97 7.03
C VAL A 240 -7.85 6.13 7.16
N TRP A 241 -7.19 5.43 8.09
CA TRP A 241 -5.74 5.54 8.29
C TRP A 241 -4.92 4.93 7.16
N ARG A 242 -5.49 3.99 6.39
CA ARG A 242 -4.89 3.51 5.13
C ARG A 242 -4.95 4.59 4.06
N ALA A 243 -6.05 5.35 3.99
CA ALA A 243 -6.22 6.44 3.04
C ALA A 243 -5.39 7.68 3.41
N ASP A 244 -5.20 7.91 4.72
CA ASP A 244 -4.53 9.08 5.30
C ASP A 244 -3.42 8.66 6.30
N PRO A 245 -2.16 8.55 5.83
CA PRO A 245 -1.06 8.13 6.70
C PRO A 245 -0.62 9.19 7.72
N GLU A 246 -1.04 10.46 7.59
CA GLU A 246 -0.77 11.50 8.59
C GLU A 246 -1.34 11.11 9.96
N ARG A 247 -2.51 10.45 9.98
CA ARG A 247 -3.12 9.94 11.21
C ARG A 247 -2.25 8.91 11.92
N LEU A 248 -1.51 8.10 11.16
CA LEU A 248 -0.62 7.10 11.74
C LEU A 248 0.64 7.75 12.32
N VAL A 249 1.14 8.80 11.66
CA VAL A 249 2.24 9.64 12.19
C VAL A 249 1.81 10.29 13.51
N ALA A 250 0.61 10.86 13.56
CA ALA A 250 0.05 11.45 14.77
C ALA A 250 -0.15 10.41 15.90
N LEU A 251 -0.55 9.17 15.58
CA LEU A 251 -0.63 8.08 16.54
C LEU A 251 0.75 7.72 17.11
N ILE A 252 1.75 7.61 16.24
CA ILE A 252 3.14 7.32 16.65
C ILE A 252 3.64 8.42 17.59
N ALA A 253 3.46 9.69 17.22
CA ALA A 253 3.85 10.83 18.04
C ALA A 253 3.15 10.84 19.41
N ALA A 254 1.85 10.54 19.47
CA ALA A 254 1.11 10.47 20.72
C ALA A 254 1.61 9.36 21.65
N LEU A 255 2.01 8.21 21.10
CA LEU A 255 2.56 7.09 21.87
C LEU A 255 4.01 7.34 22.33
N GLU A 256 4.82 7.98 21.48
CA GLU A 256 6.22 8.31 21.79
C GLU A 256 6.35 9.42 22.83
N ALA A 257 5.35 10.29 22.95
CA ALA A 257 5.27 11.29 24.01
C ALA A 257 5.01 10.70 25.41
N GLY A 258 4.91 9.36 25.53
CA GLY A 258 4.73 8.65 26.79
C GLY A 258 3.27 8.52 27.19
N CYS A 259 2.98 7.63 28.13
CA CYS A 259 1.60 7.34 28.54
C CYS A 259 1.46 7.41 30.05
N ALA A 260 0.27 7.78 30.52
CA ALA A 260 -0.08 7.77 31.94
C ALA A 260 -1.30 6.87 32.19
N LEU A 261 -1.25 6.13 33.30
CA LEU A 261 -2.41 5.46 33.87
C LEU A 261 -3.32 6.52 34.48
N ALA A 262 -4.61 6.50 34.16
CA ALA A 262 -5.59 7.38 34.79
C ALA A 262 -5.84 6.95 36.24
N ASP A 263 -6.43 7.86 37.02
CA ASP A 263 -6.73 7.63 38.45
C ASP A 263 -7.67 6.43 38.69
N ASP A 264 -8.45 6.04 37.69
CA ASP A 264 -9.34 4.87 37.74
C ASP A 264 -8.59 3.52 37.70
N GLY A 265 -7.29 3.53 37.35
CA GLY A 265 -6.48 2.33 37.17
C GLY A 265 -6.97 1.40 36.04
N ALA A 266 -7.94 1.84 35.24
CA ALA A 266 -8.62 1.06 34.22
C ALA A 266 -8.44 1.63 32.81
N SER A 267 -7.87 2.83 32.70
CA SER A 267 -7.55 3.47 31.44
C SER A 267 -6.12 4.04 31.41
N VAL A 268 -5.51 3.99 30.22
CA VAL A 268 -4.20 4.60 29.94
C VAL A 268 -4.38 5.58 28.80
N THR A 269 -3.81 6.78 28.94
CA THR A 269 -3.87 7.83 27.92
C THR A 269 -2.47 8.22 27.48
N CYS A 270 -2.30 8.43 26.17
CA CYS A 270 -1.05 8.87 25.54
C CYS A 270 -1.36 10.09 24.64
N PRO A 271 -0.62 11.21 24.77
CA PRO A 271 0.47 11.44 25.72
C PRO A 271 0.02 11.42 27.19
N ALA A 272 0.99 11.37 28.11
CA ALA A 272 0.74 11.53 29.54
C ALA A 272 0.20 12.96 29.84
N GLY A 273 -0.98 13.03 30.49
CA GLY A 273 -1.61 14.29 30.90
C GLY A 273 -2.61 14.89 29.90
N ASP A 274 -3.02 16.13 30.15
CA ASP A 274 -4.07 16.81 29.37
C ASP A 274 -3.56 17.46 28.07
N ALA A 275 -2.25 17.58 27.89
CA ALA A 275 -1.69 18.13 26.67
C ALA A 275 -1.79 17.09 25.54
N ALA A 276 -2.58 17.33 24.50
CA ALA A 276 -2.54 16.47 23.30
C ALA A 276 -1.26 16.74 22.51
N ALA A 277 -0.42 15.72 22.32
CA ALA A 277 0.80 15.84 21.53
C ALA A 277 0.38 15.96 20.06
N ALA A 278 0.68 17.10 19.44
CA ALA A 278 0.22 17.42 18.09
C ALA A 278 -1.31 17.29 17.89
N GLY A 279 -2.11 17.57 18.93
CA GLY A 279 -3.57 17.46 18.84
C GLY A 279 -4.10 16.02 18.76
N ALA A 280 -3.24 15.02 19.02
CA ALA A 280 -3.60 13.62 19.00
C ALA A 280 -3.57 12.98 20.40
N ARG A 281 -4.49 12.05 20.63
CA ARG A 281 -4.61 11.30 21.88
C ARG A 281 -5.00 9.85 21.59
N ALA A 282 -4.19 8.92 22.09
CA ALA A 282 -4.48 7.49 22.12
C ALA A 282 -4.96 7.09 23.52
N ARG A 283 -5.94 6.18 23.59
CA ARG A 283 -6.47 5.66 24.85
C ARG A 283 -6.56 4.15 24.81
N PHE A 284 -6.12 3.51 25.89
CA PHE A 284 -6.25 2.08 26.14
C PHE A 284 -7.15 1.87 27.35
N VAL A 285 -7.94 0.81 27.33
CA VAL A 285 -8.85 0.46 28.44
C VAL A 285 -8.73 -1.01 28.80
N ARG A 286 -8.96 -1.33 30.07
CA ARG A 286 -9.03 -2.71 30.54
C ARG A 286 -10.43 -3.29 30.30
N ARG A 287 -10.51 -4.35 29.50
CA ARG A 287 -11.72 -5.17 29.27
C ARG A 287 -11.53 -6.52 29.94
N GLY A 288 -12.06 -6.66 31.15
CA GLY A 288 -11.80 -7.83 31.99
C GLY A 288 -10.32 -7.89 32.39
N GLN A 289 -9.63 -8.93 31.92
CA GLN A 289 -8.20 -9.19 32.19
C GLN A 289 -7.28 -8.81 31.02
N ARG A 290 -7.80 -8.08 30.01
CA ARG A 290 -7.02 -7.69 28.82
C ARG A 290 -7.11 -6.20 28.56
N TRP A 291 -5.99 -5.59 28.23
CA TRP A 291 -5.95 -4.23 27.70
C TRP A 291 -6.28 -4.21 26.22
N ARG A 292 -7.04 -3.20 25.79
CA ARG A 292 -7.40 -2.95 24.40
C ARG A 292 -7.15 -1.50 24.04
N PHE A 293 -6.71 -1.27 22.82
CA PHE A 293 -6.60 0.07 22.25
C PHE A 293 -8.01 0.55 21.90
N ALA A 294 -8.52 1.52 22.64
CA ALA A 294 -9.95 1.84 22.68
C ALA A 294 -10.31 3.09 21.89
N ALA A 295 -9.39 4.05 21.81
CA ALA A 295 -9.64 5.27 21.07
C ALA A 295 -8.37 5.89 20.51
N PHE A 296 -8.50 6.56 19.38
CA PHE A 296 -7.52 7.50 18.86
C PHE A 296 -8.22 8.72 18.29
N LEU A 297 -8.05 9.86 18.94
CA LEU A 297 -8.65 11.12 18.54
C LEU A 297 -7.53 12.05 18.07
N ALA A 298 -7.61 12.50 16.83
CA ALA A 298 -6.71 13.50 16.28
C ALA A 298 -7.56 14.68 15.78
N THR A 299 -7.24 15.90 16.23
CA THR A 299 -7.79 17.11 15.61
C THR A 299 -7.23 17.27 14.20
N PRO A 300 -8.06 17.70 13.24
CA PRO A 300 -7.62 17.98 11.87
C PRO A 300 -6.65 19.16 11.81
#